data_AF-A0A3B6NV59-F1
#
_entry.id   AF-A0A3B6NV59-F1
#
_cell.length_a   1.000
_cell.length_b   1.000
_cell.length_c   1.000
_cell.angle_alpha   90.00
_cell.angle_beta   90.00
_cell.angle_gamma   90.00
#
_symmetry.space_group_name_H-M   'P 1'
#
loop_
_entity.id
_entity.type
_entity.pdbx_description
1 polymer ?
#
loop_
_entity_poly.entity_id
_entity_poly.type
_entity_poly.pdbx_seq_one_letter_code
_entity_poly.pdbx_strand_id
1 'polypeptide(L)'
;MEASRFGFQMAPAFKFDPTDADLVAHYLLPRALGVPDPPFAHAVIDDDPAGLPPADLFAKHGHGGSQHAFFLHTADTDAPESSKRAVKGGAGGRWRGQKASVESVTLVHPDGGELDMKYRRSELTYERDAGNGEGAGAAADATGWVMHEYQIVSPPLQATVLSRISKVREDQQPAAAAQN
;
A
#
# COMPACT_ATOMS: atom_id res chain seq x y z
N MET A 1 -10.11 0.86 11.29
CA MET A 1 -10.76 -0.41 10.90
C MET A 1 -10.62 -1.40 12.03
N GLU A 2 -11.60 -2.27 12.31
CA GLU A 2 -11.50 -3.25 13.40
C GLU A 2 -10.22 -4.10 13.30
N ALA A 3 -9.46 -4.22 14.40
CA ALA A 3 -8.20 -4.96 14.41
C ALA A 3 -8.41 -6.47 14.14
N SER A 4 -9.58 -7.02 14.51
CA SER A 4 -9.96 -8.41 14.23
C SER A 4 -9.91 -8.78 12.74
N ARG A 5 -10.14 -7.81 11.83
CA ARG A 5 -10.03 -8.04 10.38
C ARG A 5 -8.62 -8.34 9.90
N PHE A 6 -7.62 -8.00 10.71
CA PHE A 6 -6.22 -8.27 10.46
C PHE A 6 -5.71 -9.46 11.28
N GLY A 7 -6.58 -10.24 11.93
CA GLY A 7 -6.18 -11.41 12.72
C GLY A 7 -5.83 -11.11 14.18
N PHE A 8 -5.97 -9.87 14.64
CA PHE A 8 -5.78 -9.54 16.06
C PHE A 8 -6.95 -10.05 16.91
N GLN A 9 -6.64 -10.76 17.99
CA GLN A 9 -7.63 -11.19 18.99
C GLN A 9 -7.98 -10.04 19.95
N MET A 10 -8.69 -9.03 19.43
CA MET A 10 -9.08 -7.84 20.18
C MET A 10 -10.58 -7.57 20.09
N ALA A 11 -11.10 -6.82 21.06
CA ALA A 11 -12.50 -6.40 21.02
C ALA A 11 -12.78 -5.51 19.79
N PRO A 12 -14.01 -5.50 19.25
CA PRO A 12 -14.36 -4.74 18.03
C PRO A 12 -14.06 -3.24 18.10
N ALA A 13 -13.99 -2.67 19.31
CA ALA A 13 -13.65 -1.27 19.52
C ALA A 13 -12.20 -0.92 19.14
N PHE A 14 -11.29 -1.89 19.15
CA PHE A 14 -9.89 -1.68 18.80
C PHE A 14 -9.72 -1.58 17.30
N LYS A 15 -9.06 -0.50 16.86
CA LYS A 15 -8.79 -0.25 15.45
C LYS A 15 -7.33 -0.54 15.14
N PHE A 16 -7.10 -1.20 14.00
CA PHE A 16 -5.78 -1.27 13.40
C PHE A 16 -5.61 -0.07 12.45
N ASP A 17 -4.78 0.87 12.87
CA ASP A 17 -4.50 2.13 12.18
C ASP A 17 -3.04 2.57 12.45
N PRO A 18 -2.05 1.78 11.98
CA PRO A 18 -0.64 2.06 12.22
C PRO A 18 -0.21 3.35 11.50
N THR A 19 0.67 4.12 12.12
CA THR A 19 1.31 5.26 11.45
C THR A 19 2.29 4.77 10.39
N ASP A 20 2.72 5.68 9.50
CA ASP A 20 3.73 5.36 8.49
C ASP A 20 5.05 4.87 9.13
N ALA A 21 5.43 5.45 10.28
CA ALA A 21 6.57 5.01 11.06
C ALA A 21 6.36 3.60 11.65
N ASP A 22 5.16 3.31 12.18
CA ASP A 22 4.85 1.97 12.73
C ASP A 22 4.89 0.90 11.64
N LEU A 23 4.38 1.20 10.44
CA LEU A 23 4.43 0.30 9.28
C LEU A 23 5.87 -0.06 8.92
N VAL A 24 6.75 0.95 8.86
CA VAL A 24 8.15 0.75 8.54
C VAL A 24 8.88 -0.02 9.64
N ALA A 25 8.70 0.39 10.89
CA ALA A 25 9.42 -0.15 12.04
C ALA A 25 9.02 -1.58 12.41
N HIS A 26 7.72 -1.87 12.42
CA HIS A 26 7.19 -3.11 13.01
C HIS A 26 6.75 -4.14 11.97
N TYR A 27 6.54 -3.76 10.71
CA TYR A 27 6.06 -4.67 9.67
C TYR A 27 7.07 -4.84 8.54
N LEU A 28 7.61 -3.74 8.00
CA LEU A 28 8.55 -3.79 6.88
C LEU A 28 9.98 -4.16 7.32
N LEU A 29 10.52 -3.52 8.35
CA LEU A 29 11.90 -3.74 8.79
C LEU A 29 12.19 -5.21 9.18
N PRO A 30 11.37 -5.89 10.02
CA PRO A 30 11.64 -7.28 10.37
C PRO A 30 11.67 -8.19 9.14
N ARG A 31 10.80 -7.93 8.15
CA ARG A 31 10.75 -8.66 6.89
C ARG A 31 11.97 -8.38 6.01
N ALA A 32 12.39 -7.11 5.91
CA ALA A 32 13.57 -6.71 5.15
C ALA A 32 14.90 -7.23 5.75
N LEU A 33 14.93 -7.47 7.06
CA LEU A 33 16.04 -8.12 7.76
C LEU A 33 16.02 -9.66 7.63
N GLY A 34 14.97 -10.24 7.05
CA GLY A 34 14.81 -11.68 6.93
C GLY A 34 14.54 -12.39 8.26
N VAL A 35 13.93 -11.70 9.23
CA VAL A 35 13.55 -12.30 10.52
C VAL A 35 12.50 -13.41 10.25
N PRO A 36 12.74 -14.65 10.69
CA PRO A 36 11.75 -15.71 10.58
C PRO A 36 10.55 -15.40 11.50
N ASP A 37 9.33 -15.58 10.99
CA ASP A 37 8.06 -15.35 11.71
C ASP A 37 7.99 -14.00 12.44
N PRO A 38 8.04 -12.87 11.71
CA PRO A 38 8.03 -11.56 12.34
C PRO A 38 6.73 -11.31 13.11
N PRO A 39 6.80 -10.55 14.22
CA PRO A 39 5.60 -10.15 14.95
C PRO A 39 4.56 -9.53 14.02
N PHE A 40 3.29 -9.85 14.25
CA PHE A 40 2.17 -9.31 13.48
C PHE A 40 2.20 -9.60 11.97
N ALA A 41 2.93 -10.65 11.54
CA ALA A 41 2.94 -11.10 10.15
C ALA A 41 1.53 -11.32 9.58
N HIS A 42 0.57 -11.72 10.42
CA HIS A 42 -0.84 -11.92 10.04
C HIS A 42 -1.57 -10.63 9.58
N ALA A 43 -1.06 -9.45 9.95
CA ALA A 43 -1.71 -8.18 9.62
C ALA A 43 -1.36 -7.66 8.22
N VAL A 44 -0.40 -8.30 7.54
CA VAL A 44 0.10 -7.92 6.21
C VAL A 44 0.03 -9.12 5.28
N ILE A 45 -0.54 -8.92 4.10
CA ILE A 45 -0.78 -9.95 3.11
C ILE A 45 0.44 -10.10 2.20
N ASP A 46 0.99 -11.29 2.09
CA ASP A 46 2.07 -11.60 1.15
C ASP A 46 1.49 -11.81 -0.28
N ASP A 47 1.20 -10.71 -0.98
CA ASP A 47 0.72 -10.70 -2.37
C ASP A 47 1.11 -9.40 -3.08
N ASP A 48 1.24 -9.45 -4.41
CA ASP A 48 1.65 -8.30 -5.21
C ASP A 48 0.43 -7.38 -5.51
N PRO A 49 0.45 -6.10 -5.10
CA PRO A 49 -0.63 -5.15 -5.40
C PRO A 49 -0.83 -4.84 -6.89
N ALA A 50 0.08 -5.26 -7.77
CA ALA A 50 -0.07 -5.20 -9.22
C ALA A 50 -0.63 -6.49 -9.85
N GLY A 51 -0.91 -7.53 -9.05
CA GLY A 51 -1.47 -8.79 -9.54
C GLY A 51 -2.92 -8.67 -10.01
N LEU A 52 -3.73 -7.87 -9.30
CA LEU A 52 -5.17 -7.71 -9.53
C LEU A 52 -5.63 -6.27 -9.30
N PRO A 53 -6.77 -5.86 -9.87
CA PRO A 53 -7.42 -4.60 -9.52
C PRO A 53 -7.66 -4.51 -8.01
N PRO A 54 -7.59 -3.31 -7.38
CA PRO A 54 -7.66 -3.17 -5.93
C PRO A 54 -8.90 -3.82 -5.28
N ALA A 55 -10.07 -3.69 -5.91
CA ALA A 55 -11.31 -4.29 -5.43
C ALA A 55 -11.26 -5.83 -5.45
N ASP A 56 -10.73 -6.40 -6.53
CA ASP A 56 -10.60 -7.85 -6.70
C ASP A 56 -9.53 -8.42 -5.76
N LEU A 57 -8.43 -7.70 -5.59
CA LEU A 57 -7.37 -8.02 -4.64
C LEU A 57 -7.91 -8.03 -3.20
N PHE A 58 -8.72 -7.03 -2.83
CA PHE A 58 -9.36 -6.98 -1.52
C PHE A 58 -10.33 -8.15 -1.33
N ALA A 59 -11.16 -8.45 -2.34
CA ALA A 59 -12.08 -9.57 -2.28
C ALA A 59 -11.36 -10.92 -2.13
N LYS A 60 -10.28 -11.14 -2.87
CA LYS A 60 -9.43 -12.35 -2.82
C LYS A 60 -8.95 -12.66 -1.41
N HIS A 61 -8.61 -11.63 -0.64
CA HIS A 61 -8.05 -11.78 0.72
C HIS A 61 -9.07 -11.53 1.84
N GLY A 62 -10.37 -11.48 1.53
CA GLY A 62 -11.42 -11.27 2.54
C GLY A 62 -11.54 -9.83 3.06
N HIS A 63 -10.88 -8.87 2.41
CA HIS A 63 -10.91 -7.45 2.70
C HIS A 63 -11.94 -6.66 1.87
N GLY A 64 -12.90 -7.32 1.21
CA GLY A 64 -13.89 -6.64 0.34
C GLY A 64 -14.73 -5.54 1.02
N GLY A 65 -14.92 -5.62 2.34
CA GLY A 65 -15.58 -4.58 3.15
C GLY A 65 -14.62 -3.67 3.93
N SER A 66 -13.33 -3.78 3.69
CA SER A 66 -12.27 -3.05 4.38
C SER A 66 -11.94 -1.77 3.63
N GLN A 67 -11.80 -0.66 4.36
CA GLN A 67 -11.36 0.65 3.79
C GLN A 67 -9.92 0.67 3.29
N HIS A 68 -9.07 -0.20 3.85
CA HIS A 68 -7.65 -0.33 3.58
C HIS A 68 -7.17 -1.75 3.89
N ALA A 69 -6.08 -2.15 3.24
CA ALA A 69 -5.35 -3.39 3.50
C ALA A 69 -3.86 -3.18 3.25
N PHE A 70 -3.04 -4.04 3.83
CA PHE A 70 -1.58 -3.96 3.78
C PHE A 70 -1.05 -5.17 3.04
N PHE A 71 -0.17 -4.92 2.08
CA PHE A 71 0.43 -5.94 1.23
C PHE A 71 1.94 -5.86 1.33
N LEU A 72 2.61 -6.99 1.23
CA LEU A 72 4.06 -7.08 1.19
C LEU A 72 4.45 -7.87 -0.04
N HIS A 73 5.40 -7.32 -0.78
CA HIS A 73 5.99 -8.00 -1.92
C HIS A 73 7.47 -7.67 -2.03
N THR A 74 8.21 -8.53 -2.72
CA THR A 74 9.57 -8.21 -3.13
C THR A 74 9.49 -7.27 -4.34
N ALA A 75 10.16 -6.13 -4.29
CA ALA A 75 10.35 -5.29 -5.45
C ALA A 75 11.21 -6.03 -6.46
N ASP A 76 10.75 -6.02 -7.71
CA ASP A 76 11.53 -6.46 -8.85
C ASP A 76 12.68 -5.46 -9.04
N THR A 77 13.92 -5.92 -8.79
CA THR A 77 15.12 -5.07 -8.91
C THR A 77 15.40 -4.62 -10.33
N ASP A 78 14.80 -5.30 -11.33
CA ASP A 78 14.95 -4.99 -12.75
C ASP A 78 13.79 -4.15 -13.30
N ALA A 79 12.72 -3.95 -12.51
CA ALA A 79 11.66 -3.05 -12.91
C ALA A 79 12.18 -1.60 -12.82
N PRO A 80 12.08 -0.80 -13.89
CA PRO A 80 12.36 0.64 -13.78
C PRO A 80 11.52 1.21 -12.63
N GLU A 81 12.00 2.26 -11.95
CA GLU A 81 11.25 3.07 -10.94
C GLU A 81 10.02 3.75 -11.60
N SER A 82 9.19 2.96 -12.26
CA SER A 82 8.24 3.44 -13.21
C SER A 82 7.07 3.91 -12.39
N SER A 83 6.90 5.22 -12.46
CA SER A 83 5.69 5.98 -12.15
C SER A 83 4.37 5.36 -12.65
N LYS A 84 4.38 4.18 -13.29
CA LYS A 84 3.22 3.46 -13.81
C LYS A 84 3.42 1.94 -13.67
N ARG A 85 2.69 1.30 -12.76
CA ARG A 85 2.68 -0.16 -12.59
C ARG A 85 1.43 -0.75 -13.22
N ALA A 86 1.58 -1.52 -14.29
CA ALA A 86 0.46 -2.18 -14.95
C ALA A 86 -0.10 -3.31 -14.07
N VAL A 87 -1.42 -3.36 -13.94
CA VAL A 87 -2.14 -4.43 -13.25
C VAL A 87 -2.42 -5.54 -14.25
N LYS A 88 -1.89 -6.74 -14.01
CA LYS A 88 -1.84 -7.82 -15.01
C LYS A 88 -3.13 -8.65 -15.07
N GLY A 89 -3.88 -8.75 -13.97
CA GLY A 89 -5.08 -9.58 -13.87
C GLY A 89 -6.40 -8.82 -13.96
N GLY A 90 -7.50 -9.57 -14.04
CA GLY A 90 -8.86 -9.03 -14.01
C GLY A 90 -9.17 -8.06 -15.16
N ALA A 91 -9.85 -6.97 -14.85
CA ALA A 91 -10.20 -5.91 -15.82
C ALA A 91 -9.01 -5.00 -16.20
N GLY A 92 -7.78 -5.31 -15.76
CA GLY A 92 -6.58 -4.54 -16.08
C GLY A 92 -6.45 -3.25 -15.26
N GLY A 93 -5.89 -2.19 -15.84
CA GLY A 93 -5.62 -0.91 -15.21
C GLY A 93 -4.15 -0.71 -14.83
N ARG A 94 -3.86 0.43 -14.21
CA ARG A 94 -2.50 0.80 -13.80
C ARG A 94 -2.48 1.63 -12.52
N TRP A 95 -1.48 1.40 -11.69
CA TRP A 95 -1.10 2.31 -10.62
C TRP A 95 -0.23 3.42 -11.18
N ARG A 96 -0.64 4.68 -11.04
CA ARG A 96 0.12 5.86 -11.49
C ARG A 96 0.69 6.61 -10.28
N GLY A 97 2.00 6.69 -10.19
CA GLY A 97 2.74 7.48 -9.21
C GLY A 97 2.41 8.96 -9.28
N GLN A 98 2.16 9.56 -8.12
CA GLN A 98 1.80 10.96 -7.92
C GLN A 98 2.93 11.72 -7.23
N LYS A 99 3.29 11.29 -6.02
CA LYS A 99 4.34 11.92 -5.19
C LYS A 99 5.21 10.86 -4.55
N ALA A 100 6.46 11.21 -4.28
CA ALA A 100 7.33 10.40 -3.44
C ALA A 100 8.11 11.33 -2.50
N SER A 101 8.29 10.89 -1.26
CA SER A 101 9.11 11.57 -0.25
C SER A 101 10.03 10.56 0.42
N VAL A 102 11.19 11.04 0.89
CA VAL A 102 12.05 10.25 1.79
C VAL A 102 11.88 10.83 3.18
N GLU A 103 11.48 9.98 4.11
CA GLU A 103 11.21 10.31 5.50
C GLU A 103 12.25 9.61 6.39
N SER A 104 12.56 10.19 7.55
CA SER A 104 13.48 9.62 8.53
C SER A 104 12.69 9.11 9.74
N VAL A 105 13.10 7.99 10.29
CA VAL A 105 12.56 7.42 11.54
C VAL A 105 13.72 6.97 12.41
N THR A 106 13.67 7.32 13.70
CA THR A 106 14.64 6.87 14.71
C THR A 106 13.96 5.83 15.57
N LEU A 107 14.47 4.59 15.56
CA LEU A 107 13.99 3.51 16.40
C LEU A 107 14.79 3.47 17.69
N VAL A 108 14.10 3.50 18.83
CA VAL A 108 14.72 3.38 20.15
C VAL A 108 14.53 1.96 20.65
N HIS A 109 15.63 1.25 20.83
CA HIS A 109 15.64 -0.08 21.43
C HIS A 109 15.41 -0.01 22.94
N PRO A 110 14.81 -1.06 23.56
CA PRO A 110 14.63 -1.12 25.00
C PRO A 110 15.92 -1.04 25.83
N ASP A 111 17.07 -1.37 25.23
CA ASP A 111 18.39 -1.27 25.84
C ASP A 111 19.03 0.13 25.73
N GLY A 112 18.32 1.08 25.12
CA GLY A 112 18.77 2.46 24.91
C GLY A 112 19.55 2.68 23.62
N GLY A 113 19.70 1.66 22.75
CA GLY A 113 20.27 1.84 21.42
C GLY A 113 19.34 2.60 20.49
N GLU A 114 19.88 3.47 19.64
CA GLU A 114 19.12 4.19 18.61
C GLU A 114 19.52 3.71 17.21
N LEU A 115 18.53 3.55 16.33
CA LEU A 115 18.73 3.22 14.93
C LEU A 115 18.01 4.26 14.06
N ASP A 116 18.80 5.12 13.42
CA ASP A 116 18.31 6.04 12.41
C ASP A 116 18.12 5.33 11.07
N MET A 117 16.93 5.46 10.50
CA MET A 117 16.56 4.88 9.23
C MET A 117 15.89 5.91 8.34
N LYS A 118 15.99 5.69 7.03
CA LYS A 118 15.24 6.43 6.03
C LYS A 118 14.42 5.48 5.20
N TYR A 119 13.17 5.85 4.93
CA TYR A 119 12.29 5.14 4.03
C TYR A 119 11.72 6.09 2.99
N ARG A 120 11.51 5.56 1.79
CA ARG A 120 10.75 6.23 0.73
C ARG A 120 9.29 5.90 0.91
N ARG A 121 8.44 6.93 0.91
CA ARG A 121 6.99 6.81 0.79
C ARG A 121 6.56 7.29 -0.60
N SER A 122 6.00 6.40 -1.41
CA SER A 122 5.46 6.72 -2.73
C SER A 122 3.94 6.64 -2.70
N GLU A 123 3.26 7.63 -3.28
CA GLU A 123 1.80 7.61 -3.45
C GLU A 123 1.46 7.33 -4.91
N LEU A 124 0.58 6.36 -5.12
CA LEU A 124 0.09 5.95 -6.42
C LEU A 124 -1.43 5.96 -6.43
N THR A 125 -2.02 6.33 -7.56
CA THR A 125 -3.48 6.30 -7.78
C THR A 125 -3.80 5.22 -8.81
N TYR A 126 -4.82 4.41 -8.57
CA TYR A 126 -5.22 3.39 -9.55
C TYR A 126 -6.19 3.98 -10.59
N GLU A 127 -5.81 3.81 -11.84
CA GLU A 127 -6.55 4.18 -13.03
C GLU A 127 -7.01 2.88 -13.71
N ARG A 128 -8.32 2.74 -13.95
CA ARG A 128 -8.83 1.60 -14.71
C ARG A 128 -8.59 1.84 -16.21
N ASP A 129 -8.30 0.78 -16.94
CA ASP A 129 -8.23 0.87 -18.40
C ASP A 129 -9.62 1.17 -18.96
N ALA A 130 -9.72 2.12 -19.90
CA ALA A 130 -10.94 2.36 -20.64
C ALA A 130 -11.23 1.11 -21.48
N GLY A 131 -12.36 0.44 -21.23
CA GLY A 131 -12.77 -0.71 -22.03
C GLY A 131 -12.96 -0.32 -23.51
N ASN A 132 -12.79 -1.28 -24.42
CA ASN A 132 -13.06 -1.13 -25.87
C ASN A 132 -14.57 -0.99 -26.20
N GLY A 133 -15.35 -0.29 -25.39
CA GLY A 133 -16.77 -0.01 -25.64
C GLY A 133 -16.95 1.35 -26.33
N GLU A 134 -17.92 1.45 -27.25
CA GLU A 134 -18.36 2.72 -27.84
C GLU A 134 -18.73 3.71 -26.71
N GLY A 135 -17.84 4.69 -26.51
CA GLY A 135 -17.77 5.49 -25.27
C GLY A 135 -16.33 5.70 -24.77
N ALA A 136 -15.34 5.09 -25.42
CA ALA A 136 -13.89 5.20 -25.19
C ALA A 136 -13.29 6.61 -25.50
N GLY A 137 -13.96 7.66 -25.06
CA GLY A 137 -13.52 9.06 -25.10
C GLY A 137 -13.54 9.74 -23.73
N ALA A 138 -13.76 9.00 -22.64
CA ALA A 138 -13.64 9.52 -21.27
C ALA A 138 -12.31 9.06 -20.67
N ALA A 139 -11.63 10.00 -20.00
CA ALA A 139 -10.33 9.84 -19.37
C ALA A 139 -10.25 8.58 -18.49
N ALA A 140 -9.04 8.09 -18.24
CA ALA A 140 -8.81 7.05 -17.24
C ALA A 140 -9.40 7.53 -15.89
N ASP A 141 -10.60 7.04 -15.55
CA ASP A 141 -11.35 7.54 -14.42
C ASP A 141 -10.60 7.16 -13.15
N ALA A 142 -10.17 8.18 -12.40
CA ALA A 142 -9.55 7.99 -11.10
C ALA A 142 -10.56 7.27 -10.20
N THR A 143 -10.27 6.01 -9.89
CA THR A 143 -11.23 5.09 -9.26
C THR A 143 -11.42 5.31 -7.75
N GLY A 144 -10.78 6.32 -7.18
CA GLY A 144 -10.73 6.60 -5.74
C GLY A 144 -9.77 5.70 -4.95
N TRP A 145 -9.08 4.76 -5.61
CA TRP A 145 -8.09 3.89 -4.98
C TRP A 145 -6.71 4.54 -4.94
N VAL A 146 -6.11 4.57 -3.75
CA VAL A 146 -4.79 5.13 -3.49
C VAL A 146 -3.91 4.05 -2.85
N MET A 147 -2.65 4.00 -3.23
CA MET A 147 -1.64 3.14 -2.64
C MET A 147 -0.49 3.98 -2.10
N HIS A 148 -0.08 3.71 -0.88
CA HIS A 148 1.17 4.19 -0.31
C HIS A 148 2.17 3.03 -0.25
N GLU A 149 3.26 3.13 -1.01
CA GLU A 149 4.37 2.17 -0.97
C GLU A 149 5.46 2.69 -0.04
N TYR A 150 6.00 1.79 0.77
CA TYR A 150 7.06 2.05 1.73
C TYR A 150 8.24 1.15 1.41
N GLN A 151 9.41 1.76 1.26
CA GLN A 151 10.67 1.05 0.99
C GLN A 151 11.78 1.61 1.87
N ILE A 152 12.51 0.75 2.56
CA ILE A 152 13.69 1.17 3.34
C ILE A 152 14.82 1.48 2.35
N VAL A 153 15.32 2.73 2.40
CA VAL A 153 16.40 3.21 1.51
C VAL A 153 17.71 3.40 2.26
N SER A 154 17.67 3.52 3.59
CA SER A 154 18.85 3.56 4.45
C SER A 154 18.53 2.92 5.80
N PRO A 155 19.31 1.93 6.26
CA PRO A 155 20.37 1.26 5.51
C PRO A 155 19.82 0.52 4.28
N PRO A 156 20.64 0.23 3.25
CA PRO A 156 20.20 -0.58 2.12
C PRO A 156 19.92 -2.00 2.60
N LEU A 157 18.65 -2.40 2.56
CA LEU A 157 18.18 -3.74 2.93
C LEU A 157 17.66 -4.50 1.70
N GLN A 158 17.19 -5.73 1.91
CA GLN A 158 16.50 -6.48 0.87
C GLN A 158 15.39 -5.62 0.26
N ALA A 159 15.17 -5.77 -1.06
CA ALA A 159 14.18 -5.03 -1.83
C ALA A 159 12.75 -5.48 -1.46
N THR A 160 12.35 -5.29 -0.21
CA THR A 160 11.00 -5.56 0.30
C THR A 160 10.23 -4.26 0.27
N VAL A 161 9.00 -4.31 -0.24
CA VAL A 161 8.08 -3.18 -0.29
C VAL A 161 6.83 -3.53 0.47
N LEU A 162 6.39 -2.62 1.33
CA LEU A 162 5.08 -2.68 1.98
C LEU A 162 4.16 -1.68 1.29
N SER A 163 2.94 -2.09 0.97
CA SER A 163 1.95 -1.26 0.30
C SER A 163 0.68 -1.16 1.12
N ARG A 164 0.28 0.05 1.50
CA ARG A 164 -1.03 0.35 2.08
C ARG A 164 -1.96 0.78 0.94
N ILE A 165 -2.91 -0.06 0.57
CA ILE A 165 -3.97 0.31 -0.38
C ILE A 165 -5.17 0.80 0.42
N SER A 166 -5.78 1.90 0.01
CA SER A 166 -7.01 2.45 0.58
C SER A 166 -7.97 2.93 -0.49
N LYS A 167 -9.27 2.90 -0.17
CA LYS A 167 -10.30 3.54 -0.98
C LYS A 167 -10.67 4.87 -0.34
N VAL A 168 -10.36 5.97 -1.03
CA VAL A 168 -10.82 7.31 -0.65
C VAL A 168 -12.35 7.28 -0.70
N ARG A 169 -12.97 7.71 0.40
CA ARG A 169 -14.43 7.78 0.46
C ARG A 169 -14.91 8.96 -0.40
N GLU A 170 -16.03 8.78 -1.07
CA GLU A 170 -16.62 9.75 -2.01
C GLU A 170 -16.88 11.14 -1.38
N ASP A 171 -17.04 11.24 -0.05
CA ASP A 171 -17.19 12.48 0.71
C ASP A 171 -15.92 13.34 0.82
N GLN A 172 -14.76 12.82 0.42
CA GLN A 172 -13.46 13.52 0.41
C GLN A 172 -12.92 13.75 -1.02
N GLN A 173 -13.69 13.44 -2.05
CA GLN A 173 -13.36 13.81 -3.42
C GLN A 173 -13.47 15.35 -3.55
N PRO A 174 -12.40 16.09 -3.87
CA PRO A 174 -12.56 17.50 -4.19
C PRO A 174 -13.51 17.57 -5.39
N ALA A 175 -14.62 18.28 -5.22
CA ALA A 175 -15.60 18.48 -6.27
C ALA A 175 -14.86 18.90 -7.54
N ALA A 176 -14.94 18.08 -8.58
CA ALA A 176 -14.44 18.46 -9.90
C ALA A 176 -15.10 19.80 -10.22
N ALA A 177 -14.29 20.85 -10.33
CA ALA A 177 -14.75 22.18 -10.61
C ALA A 177 -15.53 22.15 -11.93
N ALA A 178 -16.85 22.23 -11.82
CA ALA A 178 -17.73 22.49 -12.95
C ALA A 178 -17.35 23.87 -13.49
N GLN A 179 -16.60 23.90 -14.58
CA GLN A 179 -16.40 25.10 -15.36
C GLN A 179 -17.71 25.37 -16.10
N ASN A 180 -18.40 26.44 -15.68
CA ASN A 180 -19.42 27.13 -16.47
C ASN A 180 -18.76 27.87 -17.63
#